data_AF-A0A967BZ18-F1
#
_entry.id   AF-A0A967BZ18-F1
#
_cell.length_a   1.000
_cell.length_b   1.000
_cell.length_c   1.000
_cell.angle_alpha   90.00
_cell.angle_beta   90.00
_cell.angle_gamma   90.00
#
_symmetry.space_group_name_H-M   'P 1'
#
loop_
_entity.id
_entity.type
_entity.pdbx_description
1 polymer ?
#
loop_
_entity_poly.entity_id
_entity_poly.type
_entity_poly.pdbx_seq_one_letter_code
_entity_poly.pdbx_strand_id
1 'polypeptide(L)'
;MPVLCVRTERDGLLSAIAPIGLAAAVETALVVDLDPEGPGYRGETSLARLVADGPTRRDLHPSRGGVAVLRNGGIAYQDAEQILDALSEGWPHLVLRLPTRGLSVRYAPVVPIVPLLPGALAVAQKSPAVFQRAGFRLKPPAPGPVLPRPSQRTVGGLLRGQIDSHSRWIRAWRGVWELPWM
;
A
#
# COMPACT_ATOMS: atom_id res chain seq x y z
N MET A 1 14.19 -0.81 0.03
CA MET A 1 13.76 -1.83 1.02
C MET A 1 12.75 -2.76 0.33
N PRO A 2 12.78 -4.08 0.56
CA PRO A 2 11.86 -5.00 -0.13
C PRO A 2 10.45 -4.94 0.45
N VAL A 3 10.28 -4.59 1.73
CA VAL A 3 8.95 -4.51 2.38
C VAL A 3 8.69 -3.08 2.85
N LEU A 4 7.49 -2.56 2.58
CA LEU A 4 7.00 -1.30 3.14
C LEU A 4 5.60 -1.51 3.74
N CYS A 5 5.41 -1.04 4.97
CA CYS A 5 4.10 -0.98 5.59
C CYS A 5 3.50 0.40 5.32
N VAL A 6 2.24 0.48 4.90
CA VAL A 6 1.58 1.75 4.60
C VAL A 6 0.34 1.93 5.43
N ARG A 7 0.16 3.13 5.97
CA ARG A 7 -1.04 3.53 6.71
C ARG A 7 -1.54 4.86 6.16
N THR A 8 -2.82 4.92 5.81
CA THR A 8 -3.44 6.16 5.33
C THR A 8 -4.28 6.82 6.42
N GLU A 9 -4.06 8.11 6.61
CA GLU A 9 -4.80 8.92 7.58
C GLU A 9 -6.03 9.58 6.93
N ARG A 10 -7.21 9.35 7.51
CA ARG A 10 -8.47 10.08 7.22
C ARG A 10 -8.94 10.10 5.75
N ASP A 11 -8.51 9.14 4.92
CA ASP A 11 -8.95 9.02 3.52
C ASP A 11 -9.13 7.55 3.13
N GLY A 12 -10.38 7.08 3.12
CA GLY A 12 -10.71 5.68 2.82
C GLY A 12 -10.45 5.28 1.36
N LEU A 13 -10.64 6.21 0.43
CA LEU A 13 -10.33 5.95 -0.98
C LEU A 13 -8.82 5.83 -1.17
N LEU A 14 -8.06 6.77 -0.61
CA LEU A 14 -6.60 6.74 -0.67
C LEU A 14 -6.05 5.51 0.06
N SER A 15 -6.64 5.12 1.19
CA SER A 15 -6.30 3.87 1.90
C SER A 15 -6.42 2.63 1.01
N ALA A 16 -7.38 2.63 0.08
CA ALA A 16 -7.56 1.54 -0.87
C ALA A 16 -6.56 1.58 -2.04
N ILE A 17 -6.30 2.76 -2.62
CA ILE A 17 -5.54 2.85 -3.88
C ILE A 17 -4.05 3.11 -3.68
N ALA A 18 -3.64 3.70 -2.56
CA ALA A 18 -2.25 4.09 -2.32
C ALA A 18 -1.27 2.90 -2.22
N PRO A 19 -1.61 1.79 -1.55
CA PRO A 19 -0.74 0.61 -1.55
C PRO A 19 -0.51 0.06 -2.95
N ILE A 20 -1.54 0.06 -3.80
CA ILE A 20 -1.47 -0.36 -5.20
C ILE A 20 -0.64 0.63 -6.02
N GLY A 21 -0.81 1.94 -5.79
CA GLY A 21 0.00 2.98 -6.42
C GLY A 21 1.49 2.87 -6.10
N LEU A 22 1.82 2.60 -4.84
CA LEU A 22 3.18 2.35 -4.38
C LEU A 22 3.79 1.10 -5.03
N ALA A 23 3.03 -0.01 -5.05
CA ALA A 23 3.43 -1.25 -5.70
C ALA A 23 3.62 -1.08 -7.23
N ALA A 24 2.75 -0.32 -7.88
CA ALA A 24 2.81 -0.04 -9.31
C ALA A 24 4.00 0.86 -9.72
N ALA A 25 4.68 1.46 -8.75
CA ALA A 25 5.85 2.30 -9.01
C ALA A 25 7.11 1.48 -9.36
N VAL A 26 7.12 0.20 -8.99
CA VAL A 26 8.19 -0.78 -9.25
C VAL A 26 7.73 -1.84 -10.27
N GLU A 27 8.66 -2.63 -10.78
CA GLU A 27 8.38 -3.60 -11.84
C GLU A 27 7.49 -4.76 -11.37
N THR A 28 7.80 -5.32 -10.20
CA THR A 28 7.08 -6.46 -9.64
C THR A 28 6.88 -6.27 -8.15
N ALA A 29 5.64 -6.43 -7.67
CA ALA A 29 5.29 -6.25 -6.27
C ALA A 29 4.01 -7.01 -5.89
N LEU A 30 3.91 -7.37 -4.62
CA LEU A 30 2.69 -7.86 -3.99
C LEU A 30 2.16 -6.83 -2.99
N VAL A 31 0.87 -6.51 -3.09
CA VAL A 31 0.15 -5.79 -2.04
C VAL A 31 -0.55 -6.83 -1.17
N VAL A 32 -0.31 -6.82 0.13
CA VAL A 32 -1.06 -7.63 1.09
C VAL A 32 -1.90 -6.71 1.96
N ASP A 33 -3.20 -6.96 1.99
CA ASP A 33 -4.11 -6.26 2.85
C ASP A 33 -4.15 -6.91 4.24
N LEU A 34 -3.77 -6.16 5.27
CA LEU A 34 -3.81 -6.60 6.67
C LEU A 34 -5.00 -6.04 7.44
N ASP A 35 -5.89 -5.31 6.78
CA ASP A 35 -7.12 -4.79 7.35
C ASP A 35 -8.27 -5.79 7.07
N PRO A 36 -8.85 -6.42 8.10
CA PRO A 36 -9.98 -7.34 7.94
C PRO A 36 -11.22 -6.67 7.33
N GLU A 37 -11.36 -5.36 7.52
CA GLU A 37 -12.45 -4.54 6.96
C GLU A 37 -12.04 -3.85 5.65
N GLY A 38 -10.93 -4.31 5.05
CA GLY A 38 -10.38 -3.74 3.84
C GLY A 38 -11.27 -3.86 2.60
N PRO A 39 -10.94 -3.15 1.52
CA PRO A 39 -11.68 -3.22 0.27
C PRO A 39 -11.78 -4.64 -0.26
N GLY A 40 -12.91 -4.95 -0.90
CA GLY A 40 -13.10 -6.19 -1.65
C GLY A 40 -12.30 -6.21 -2.95
N TYR A 41 -10.96 -6.17 -2.86
CA TYR A 41 -10.08 -6.28 -4.03
C TYR A 41 -10.41 -7.54 -4.82
N ARG A 42 -10.30 -7.42 -6.15
CA ARG A 42 -10.50 -8.56 -7.06
C ARG A 42 -9.37 -9.58 -6.87
N GLY A 43 -9.73 -10.86 -6.91
CA GLY A 43 -8.79 -11.97 -6.79
C GLY A 43 -9.51 -13.22 -6.31
N GLU A 44 -8.99 -14.38 -6.70
CA GLU A 44 -9.54 -15.69 -6.30
C GLU A 44 -8.99 -16.17 -4.95
N THR A 45 -7.86 -15.60 -4.51
CA THR A 45 -7.19 -15.97 -3.26
C THR A 45 -7.29 -14.86 -2.19
N SER A 46 -7.03 -15.22 -0.94
CA SER A 46 -6.96 -14.31 0.21
C SER A 46 -5.90 -14.79 1.19
N LEU A 47 -5.40 -13.88 2.02
CA LEU A 47 -4.47 -14.23 3.09
C LEU A 47 -5.08 -15.29 4.03
N ALA A 48 -6.37 -15.16 4.35
CA ALA A 48 -7.16 -16.17 5.06
C ALA A 48 -7.10 -17.56 4.42
N ARG A 49 -7.20 -17.63 3.08
CA ARG A 49 -7.13 -18.91 2.35
C ARG A 49 -5.72 -19.50 2.42
N LEU A 50 -4.67 -18.68 2.30
CA LEU A 50 -3.28 -19.15 2.42
C LEU A 50 -2.98 -19.66 3.82
N VAL A 51 -3.54 -19.04 4.87
CA VAL A 51 -3.40 -19.51 6.25
C VAL A 51 -4.13 -20.84 6.45
N ALA A 52 -5.34 -20.99 5.90
CA ALA A 52 -6.14 -22.21 6.08
C ALA A 52 -5.63 -23.40 5.26
N ASP A 53 -5.31 -23.19 3.99
CA ASP A 53 -5.00 -24.25 3.03
C ASP A 53 -3.48 -24.47 2.82
N GLY A 54 -2.66 -23.53 3.32
CA GLY A 54 -1.23 -23.45 3.04
C GLY A 54 -0.93 -22.77 1.68
N PRO A 55 0.20 -22.04 1.57
CA PRO A 55 0.54 -21.35 0.33
C PRO A 55 1.14 -22.30 -0.70
N THR A 56 0.81 -22.10 -1.98
CA THR A 56 1.48 -22.77 -3.08
C THR A 56 2.70 -21.98 -3.55
N ARG A 57 3.57 -22.61 -4.36
CA ARG A 57 4.70 -21.91 -4.98
C ARG A 57 4.29 -20.68 -5.80
N ARG A 58 3.09 -20.70 -6.41
CA ARG A 58 2.56 -19.59 -7.21
C ARG A 58 2.06 -18.42 -6.36
N ASP A 59 1.71 -18.68 -5.10
CA ASP A 59 1.36 -17.63 -4.15
C ASP A 59 2.62 -16.94 -3.61
N LEU A 60 3.66 -17.74 -3.36
CA LEU A 60 4.91 -17.27 -2.78
C LEU A 60 5.84 -16.54 -3.77
N HIS A 61 5.70 -16.78 -5.07
CA HIS A 61 6.58 -16.18 -6.08
C HIS A 61 5.78 -15.58 -7.24
N PRO A 62 6.22 -14.45 -7.81
CA PRO A 62 5.59 -13.89 -9.00
C PRO A 62 5.74 -14.86 -10.17
N SER A 63 4.62 -15.13 -10.86
CA SER A 63 4.62 -15.90 -12.12
C SER A 63 4.95 -15.05 -13.35
N ARG A 64 4.82 -13.72 -13.23
CA ARG A 64 5.12 -12.71 -14.25
C ARG A 64 5.37 -11.36 -13.57
N GLY A 65 5.97 -10.42 -14.31
CA GLY A 65 6.10 -9.05 -13.85
C GLY A 65 4.75 -8.34 -13.67
N GLY A 66 4.70 -7.37 -12.76
CA GLY A 66 3.53 -6.57 -12.44
C GLY A 66 3.12 -6.62 -10.96
N VAL A 67 1.92 -6.09 -10.67
CA VAL A 67 1.39 -6.01 -9.30
C VAL A 67 0.33 -7.07 -9.08
N ALA A 68 0.45 -7.80 -7.97
CA ALA A 68 -0.59 -8.66 -7.42
C ALA A 68 -1.17 -8.04 -6.15
N VAL A 69 -2.43 -8.38 -5.84
CA VAL A 69 -3.09 -7.96 -4.60
C VAL A 69 -3.66 -9.18 -3.90
N LEU A 70 -3.30 -9.36 -2.63
CA LEU A 70 -3.80 -10.39 -1.73
C LEU A 70 -4.69 -9.71 -0.69
N ARG A 71 -6.00 -9.91 -0.79
CA ARG A 71 -6.97 -9.40 0.19
C ARG A 71 -6.85 -10.15 1.53
N ASN A 72 -7.21 -9.50 2.63
CA ASN A 72 -7.12 -10.09 3.97
C ASN A 72 -7.99 -11.38 4.10
N GLY A 73 -9.30 -11.25 3.88
CA GLY A 73 -10.24 -12.38 3.97
C GLY A 73 -10.78 -12.67 5.38
N GLY A 74 -10.59 -11.77 6.35
CA GLY A 74 -11.19 -11.83 7.68
C GLY A 74 -10.30 -12.43 8.78
N ILE A 75 -8.98 -12.45 8.59
CA ILE A 75 -8.03 -12.98 9.57
C ILE A 75 -7.24 -11.88 10.29
N ALA A 76 -6.83 -12.20 11.52
CA ALA A 76 -5.95 -11.34 12.28
C ALA A 76 -4.50 -11.41 11.75
N TYR A 77 -3.73 -10.35 12.00
CA TYR A 77 -2.33 -10.26 11.59
C TYR A 77 -1.47 -11.38 12.20
N GLN A 78 -1.70 -11.72 13.47
CA GLN A 78 -0.93 -12.74 14.20
C GLN A 78 -0.99 -14.10 13.52
N ASP A 79 -2.16 -14.47 12.98
CA ASP A 79 -2.36 -15.74 12.29
C ASP A 79 -1.68 -15.76 10.91
N ALA A 80 -1.38 -14.60 10.35
CA ALA A 80 -0.77 -14.45 9.03
C ALA A 80 0.76 -14.40 9.05
N GLU A 81 1.41 -14.25 10.20
CA GLU A 81 2.83 -13.91 10.27
C GLU A 81 3.73 -14.91 9.53
N GLN A 82 3.49 -16.21 9.67
CA GLN A 82 4.30 -17.22 8.94
C GLN A 82 4.13 -17.11 7.42
N ILE A 83 2.92 -16.79 6.95
CA ILE A 83 2.65 -16.59 5.52
C ILE A 83 3.34 -15.31 5.04
N LEU A 84 3.29 -14.23 5.83
CA LEU A 84 3.95 -12.97 5.50
C LEU A 84 5.47 -13.11 5.45
N ASP A 85 6.06 -13.89 6.35
CA ASP A 85 7.50 -14.23 6.32
C ASP A 85 7.85 -14.90 4.97
N ALA A 86 7.12 -15.97 4.59
CA ALA A 86 7.35 -16.68 3.33
C ALA A 86 7.12 -15.81 2.08
N LEU A 87 6.10 -14.93 2.11
CA LEU A 87 5.86 -13.98 1.02
C LEU A 87 6.99 -12.95 0.89
N SER A 88 7.56 -12.49 2.01
CA SER A 88 8.65 -11.52 2.02
C SER A 88 9.97 -12.07 1.45
N GLU A 89 10.16 -13.39 1.52
CA GLU A 89 11.32 -14.07 0.94
C GLU A 89 11.16 -14.30 -0.58
N GLY A 90 9.94 -14.57 -1.05
CA GLY A 90 9.69 -14.96 -2.44
C GLY A 90 9.32 -13.79 -3.38
N TRP A 91 8.80 -12.68 -2.85
CA TRP A 91 8.43 -11.51 -3.64
C TRP A 91 9.52 -10.42 -3.60
N PRO A 92 9.86 -9.82 -4.76
CA PRO A 92 10.91 -8.78 -4.81
C PRO A 92 10.52 -7.50 -4.06
N HIS A 93 9.22 -7.17 -4.04
CA HIS A 93 8.67 -6.07 -3.27
C HIS A 93 7.33 -6.45 -2.66
N LEU A 94 7.13 -6.06 -1.40
CA LEU A 94 5.94 -6.31 -0.62
C LEU A 94 5.42 -5.00 -0.03
N VAL A 95 4.14 -4.71 -0.23
CA VAL A 95 3.46 -3.56 0.37
C VAL A 95 2.38 -4.08 1.31
N LEU A 96 2.54 -3.83 2.60
CA LEU A 96 1.57 -4.22 3.62
C LEU A 96 0.63 -3.05 3.90
N ARG A 97 -0.63 -3.15 3.48
CA ARG A 97 -1.66 -2.16 3.82
C ARG A 97 -2.11 -2.41 5.26
N LEU A 98 -1.85 -1.46 6.15
CA LEU A 98 -2.30 -1.51 7.53
C LEU A 98 -3.69 -0.86 7.69
N PRO A 99 -4.51 -1.33 8.65
CA PRO A 99 -5.71 -0.61 9.06
C PRO A 99 -5.34 0.79 9.59
N THR A 100 -6.32 1.69 9.57
CA THR A 100 -6.16 3.11 9.96
C THR A 100 -5.66 3.25 11.40
N ARG A 101 -5.96 2.31 12.31
CA ARG A 101 -5.50 2.33 13.71
C ARG A 101 -5.18 0.94 14.22
N GLY A 102 -4.31 0.90 15.24
CA GLY A 102 -4.22 -0.23 16.17
C GLY A 102 -3.29 -1.38 15.79
N LEU A 103 -2.84 -1.47 14.53
CA LEU A 103 -1.94 -2.54 14.12
C LEU A 103 -0.48 -2.08 14.05
N SER A 104 0.36 -2.61 14.92
CA SER A 104 1.82 -2.53 14.82
C SER A 104 2.35 -3.84 14.22
N VAL A 105 3.26 -3.74 13.26
CA VAL A 105 3.85 -4.89 12.55
C VAL A 105 5.37 -4.83 12.65
N ARG A 106 6.04 -5.99 12.68
CA ARG A 106 7.50 -6.09 12.83
C ARG A 106 8.29 -5.97 11.51
N TYR A 107 7.59 -6.05 10.38
CA TYR A 107 8.22 -6.27 9.06
C TYR A 107 9.02 -5.08 8.54
N ALA A 108 8.50 -3.87 8.70
CA ALA A 108 9.10 -2.66 8.15
C ALA A 108 8.55 -1.41 8.84
N PRO A 109 9.27 -0.28 8.77
CA PRO A 109 8.75 1.02 9.15
C PRO A 109 7.40 1.31 8.49
N VAL A 110 6.52 2.00 9.21
CA VAL A 110 5.23 2.41 8.69
C VAL A 110 5.39 3.72 7.95
N VAL A 111 5.17 3.69 6.63
CA VAL A 111 5.08 4.86 5.77
C VAL A 111 3.71 5.51 5.96
N PRO A 112 3.62 6.70 6.58
CA PRO A 112 2.37 7.41 6.73
C PRO A 112 1.97 8.05 5.40
N ILE A 113 0.71 7.90 5.02
CA ILE A 113 0.12 8.53 3.84
C ILE A 113 -0.93 9.52 4.33
N VAL A 114 -0.69 10.80 4.06
CA VAL A 114 -1.41 11.90 4.69
C VAL A 114 -2.00 12.82 3.63
N PRO A 115 -3.31 13.12 3.66
CA PRO A 115 -3.89 14.12 2.78
C PRO A 115 -3.39 15.53 3.16
N LEU A 116 -2.92 16.29 2.18
CA LEU A 116 -2.56 17.70 2.34
C LEU A 116 -3.82 18.56 2.34
N LEU A 117 -4.34 18.81 3.54
CA LEU A 117 -5.51 19.63 3.79
C LEU A 117 -5.12 20.96 4.45
N PRO A 118 -5.88 22.05 4.18
CA PRO A 118 -5.60 23.36 4.77
C PRO A 118 -6.10 23.48 6.21
N GLY A 119 -5.44 24.35 6.99
CA GLY A 119 -5.93 24.85 8.28
C GLY A 119 -6.28 23.75 9.29
N ALA A 120 -7.43 23.89 9.95
CA ALA A 120 -7.89 22.96 10.99
C ALA A 120 -8.16 21.52 10.50
N LEU A 121 -8.22 21.30 9.18
CA LEU A 121 -8.36 19.97 8.59
C LEU A 121 -7.02 19.25 8.43
N ALA A 122 -5.91 19.96 8.58
CA ALA A 122 -4.58 19.39 8.45
C ALA A 122 -4.35 18.29 9.48
N VAL A 123 -3.77 17.17 9.03
CA VAL A 123 -3.27 16.12 9.92
C VAL A 123 -1.92 16.58 10.46
N ALA A 124 -1.80 16.61 11.78
CA ALA A 124 -0.52 16.93 12.43
C ALA A 124 0.51 15.85 12.07
N GLN A 125 1.57 16.24 11.36
CA GLN A 125 2.62 15.34 10.93
C GLN A 125 3.98 15.96 11.24
N LYS A 126 4.76 15.31 12.10
CA LYS A 126 6.10 15.77 12.52
C LYS A 126 7.24 14.92 11.93
N SER A 127 6.95 13.68 11.56
CA SER A 127 7.91 12.74 10.97
C SER A 127 7.71 12.64 9.45
N PRO A 128 8.68 12.09 8.70
CA PRO A 128 8.53 11.90 7.26
C PRO A 128 7.23 11.19 6.88
N ALA A 129 6.60 11.64 5.78
CA ALA A 129 5.35 11.06 5.28
C ALA A 129 5.20 11.23 3.77
N VAL A 130 4.31 10.44 3.17
CA VAL A 130 3.85 10.65 1.80
C VAL A 130 2.62 11.54 1.83
N PHE A 131 2.66 12.62 1.06
CA PHE A 131 1.65 13.67 1.11
C PHE A 131 0.78 13.67 -0.16
N GLN A 132 -0.53 13.42 0.00
CA GLN A 132 -1.47 13.42 -1.13
C GLN A 132 -2.09 14.81 -1.31
N ARG A 133 -1.88 15.46 -2.47
CA ARG A 133 -2.55 16.73 -2.77
C ARG A 133 -4.07 16.56 -2.88
N ALA A 134 -4.82 17.39 -2.15
CA ALA A 134 -6.29 17.42 -2.16
C ALA A 134 -6.91 18.50 -3.07
N GLY A 135 -6.10 19.30 -3.77
CA GLY A 135 -6.57 20.38 -4.67
C GLY A 135 -5.94 21.74 -4.40
N PHE A 136 -5.31 21.90 -3.24
CA PHE A 136 -4.59 23.11 -2.85
C PHE A 136 -3.09 22.97 -3.10
N ARG A 137 -2.42 24.10 -3.38
CA ARG A 137 -0.95 24.16 -3.40
C ARG A 137 -0.46 24.49 -2.00
N LEU A 138 -0.20 23.45 -1.21
CA LEU A 138 0.29 23.58 0.16
C LEU A 138 1.73 23.07 0.25
N LYS A 139 2.51 23.68 1.16
CA LYS A 139 3.81 23.15 1.57
C LYS A 139 3.56 21.99 2.55
N PRO A 140 4.21 20.83 2.38
CA PRO A 140 4.05 19.74 3.34
C PRO A 140 4.62 20.13 4.71
N PRO A 141 3.97 19.71 5.81
CA PRO A 141 4.41 20.03 7.17
C PRO A 141 5.68 19.27 7.62
N ALA A 142 6.04 18.19 6.93
CA ALA A 142 7.26 17.40 7.20
C ALA A 142 7.92 16.97 5.88
N PRO A 143 9.14 16.41 5.90
CA PRO A 143 9.80 15.90 4.72
C PRO A 143 9.03 14.74 4.07
N GLY A 144 9.14 14.63 2.74
CA GLY A 144 8.64 13.48 1.98
C GLY A 144 7.98 13.87 0.66
N PRO A 145 7.62 12.87 -0.16
CA PRO A 145 7.13 13.11 -1.50
C PRO A 145 5.70 13.65 -1.46
N VAL A 146 5.43 14.59 -2.36
CA VAL A 146 4.09 15.17 -2.54
C VAL A 146 3.49 14.63 -3.84
N LEU A 147 2.51 13.76 -3.71
CA LEU A 147 1.84 13.13 -4.84
C LEU A 147 0.86 14.12 -5.51
N PRO A 148 0.75 14.09 -6.86
CA PRO A 148 -0.30 14.83 -7.56
C PRO A 148 -1.68 14.24 -7.21
N ARG A 149 -2.77 14.87 -7.63
CA ARG A 149 -4.11 14.26 -7.48
C ARG A 149 -4.25 13.09 -8.46
N PRO A 150 -4.70 11.89 -8.04
CA PRO A 150 -5.00 10.82 -8.98
C PRO A 150 -6.19 11.20 -9.86
N SER A 151 -6.12 10.87 -11.15
CA SER A 151 -7.25 11.04 -12.06
C SER A 151 -8.34 10.00 -11.78
N GLN A 152 -9.60 10.29 -12.12
CA GLN A 152 -10.67 9.29 -12.02
C GLN A 152 -10.36 8.02 -12.82
N ARG A 153 -9.71 8.15 -13.98
CA ARG A 153 -9.24 7.03 -14.79
C ARG A 153 -8.25 6.16 -14.03
N THR A 154 -7.28 6.78 -13.36
CA THR A 154 -6.28 6.10 -12.53
C THR A 154 -6.95 5.37 -11.35
N VAL A 155 -7.84 6.04 -10.61
CA VAL A 155 -8.56 5.44 -9.49
C VAL A 155 -9.37 4.23 -9.96
N GLY A 156 -10.21 4.39 -10.99
CA GLY A 156 -11.05 3.31 -11.50
C GLY A 156 -10.24 2.16 -12.10
N GLY A 157 -9.10 2.46 -12.73
CA GLY A 157 -8.17 1.46 -13.24
C GLY A 157 -7.60 0.60 -12.12
N LEU A 158 -7.02 1.23 -11.10
CA LEU A 158 -6.42 0.54 -9.94
C LEU A 158 -7.42 -0.39 -9.25
N LEU A 159 -8.63 0.08 -8.98
CA LEU A 159 -9.69 -0.73 -8.35
C LEU A 159 -10.14 -1.93 -9.22
N ARG A 160 -9.94 -1.85 -10.55
CA ARG A 160 -10.21 -2.97 -11.47
C ARG A 160 -8.98 -3.85 -11.73
N GLY A 161 -7.82 -3.55 -11.14
CA GLY A 161 -6.56 -4.24 -11.42
C GLY A 161 -5.91 -3.83 -12.75
N GLN A 162 -6.29 -2.69 -13.32
CA GLN A 162 -5.73 -2.14 -14.56
C GLN A 162 -4.74 -1.03 -14.24
N ILE A 163 -3.44 -1.32 -14.42
CA ILE A 163 -2.36 -0.41 -14.05
C ILE A 163 -1.82 0.30 -15.30
N ASP A 164 -1.84 1.62 -15.27
CA ASP A 164 -1.20 2.48 -16.27
C ASP A 164 0.11 3.04 -15.70
N SER A 165 1.24 2.42 -16.05
CA SER A 165 2.57 2.81 -15.59
C SER A 165 2.98 4.22 -16.03
N HIS A 166 2.32 4.81 -17.04
CA HIS A 166 2.57 6.19 -17.49
C HIS A 166 1.86 7.24 -16.63
N SER A 167 0.95 6.83 -15.75
CA SER A 167 0.26 7.72 -14.80
C SER A 167 1.27 8.54 -14.00
N ARG A 168 1.11 9.87 -14.04
CA ARG A 168 1.92 10.79 -13.23
C ARG A 168 1.80 10.52 -11.73
N TRP A 169 0.62 10.03 -11.31
CA TRP A 169 0.39 9.68 -9.92
C TRP A 169 1.19 8.44 -9.51
N ILE A 170 1.17 7.38 -10.33
CA ILE A 170 1.96 6.16 -10.09
C ILE A 170 3.46 6.48 -10.09
N ARG A 171 3.95 7.25 -11.07
CA ARG A 171 5.37 7.61 -11.14
C ARG A 171 5.87 8.41 -9.93
N ALA A 172 5.01 9.22 -9.31
CA ALA A 172 5.37 10.02 -8.13
C ALA A 172 5.66 9.16 -6.89
N TRP A 173 5.23 7.90 -6.87
CA TRP A 173 5.51 6.96 -5.79
C TRP A 173 6.93 6.37 -5.82
N ARG A 174 7.67 6.47 -6.94
CA ARG A 174 8.99 5.82 -7.07
C ARG A 174 9.96 6.21 -5.96
N GLY A 175 10.05 7.50 -5.64
CA GLY A 175 10.93 8.00 -4.60
C GLY A 175 10.59 7.48 -3.18
N VAL A 176 9.40 6.91 -2.95
CA VAL A 176 9.04 6.33 -1.65
C VAL A 176 9.89 5.10 -1.33
N TRP A 177 10.27 4.31 -2.34
CA TRP A 177 11.10 3.12 -2.15
C TRP A 177 12.57 3.41 -1.81
N GLU A 178 13.01 4.64 -2.09
CA GLU A 178 14.39 5.11 -1.93
C GLU A 178 14.61 5.85 -0.60
N LEU A 179 13.54 6.18 0.13
CA LEU A 179 13.61 6.96 1.36
C LEU A 179 13.92 6.06 2.58
N PRO A 180 14.78 6.54 3.51
CA PRO A 180 15.05 5.84 4.76
C PRO A 180 13.93 6.11 5.76
N TRP A 181 12.83 5.35 5.64
CA TRP A 181 11.75 5.39 6.62
C TRP A 181 12.29 4.92 7.99
N MET A 182 11.99 5.70 9.04
CA MET A 182 12.40 5.43 10.43
C MET A 182 11.18 5.12 11.27
#